data_AF-K5WGY1-F1
#
_entry.id   AF-K5WGY1-F1
#
_cell.length_a   1.000
_cell.length_b   1.000
_cell.length_c   1.000
_cell.angle_alpha   90.00
_cell.angle_beta   90.00
_cell.angle_gamma   90.00
#
_symmetry.space_group_name_H-M   'P 1'
#
loop_
_entity.id
_entity.type
_entity.pdbx_description
1 polymer ?
#
loop_
_entity_poly.entity_id
_entity_poly.type
_entity_poly.pdbx_seq_one_letter_code
_entity_poly.pdbx_strand_id
1 'polypeptide(L)'
;AAAMDVFAPNLFRYYQDHIRLLEDNHNYRHLRHNLRNGIYTSKSNNYPPRAYTAPHRDVMNLAFGWCAVFALGNFDATHGGHLVIHNLRITIEFPHASCILLPSSILWHSNVPIASGEQRASLTFYTPGGLFRFIDNHFFVEKELEKAHSDEWRRLQKEKIERKSYAYDFYSTVQEIVSCDCPSVK
;
A
#
# COMPACT_ATOMS: atom_id res chain seq x y z
N ALA A 1 6.80 3.99 7.38
CA ALA A 1 6.00 3.90 8.61
C ALA A 1 5.50 5.28 9.02
N ALA A 2 6.40 6.23 9.34
CA ALA A 2 6.02 7.56 9.85
C ALA A 2 4.93 8.29 9.06
N ALA A 3 5.00 8.38 7.73
CA ALA A 3 3.99 9.11 6.96
C ALA A 3 2.58 8.48 7.03
N MET A 4 2.47 7.15 6.92
CA MET A 4 1.16 6.48 7.05
C MET A 4 0.63 6.60 8.48
N ASP A 5 1.49 6.49 9.48
CA ASP A 5 1.11 6.63 10.89
C ASP A 5 0.58 8.04 11.20
N VAL A 6 1.15 9.08 10.57
CA VAL A 6 0.67 10.46 10.71
C VAL A 6 -0.66 10.70 9.99
N PHE A 7 -0.78 10.27 8.73
CA PHE A 7 -1.92 10.62 7.89
C PHE A 7 -3.08 9.60 7.91
N ALA A 8 -2.84 8.39 8.38
CA ALA A 8 -3.83 7.32 8.52
C ALA A 8 -3.39 6.34 9.63
N PRO A 9 -3.32 6.77 10.91
CA PRO A 9 -2.88 5.95 12.03
C PRO A 9 -3.68 4.66 12.20
N ASN A 10 -4.99 4.68 11.91
CA ASN A 10 -5.83 3.49 11.95
C ASN A 10 -5.43 2.48 10.87
N LEU A 11 -5.13 2.94 9.65
CA LEU A 11 -4.59 2.09 8.59
C LEU A 11 -3.21 1.53 8.96
N PHE A 12 -2.35 2.38 9.52
CA PHE A 12 -1.02 1.97 9.94
C PHE A 12 -1.09 0.87 11.01
N ARG A 13 -1.94 1.05 12.03
CA ARG A 13 -2.23 0.04 13.06
C ARG A 13 -2.80 -1.24 12.45
N TYR A 14 -3.75 -1.13 11.52
CA TYR A 14 -4.29 -2.27 10.79
C TYR A 14 -3.18 -3.10 10.13
N TYR A 15 -2.22 -2.46 9.46
CA TYR A 15 -1.06 -3.17 8.92
C TYR A 15 -0.22 -3.79 10.05
N GLN A 16 0.16 -3.03 11.07
CA GLN A 16 1.01 -3.51 12.16
C GLN A 16 0.44 -4.75 12.85
N ASP A 17 -0.86 -4.74 13.15
CA ASP A 17 -1.50 -5.84 13.87
C ASP A 17 -1.52 -7.12 13.04
N HIS A 18 -1.78 -7.04 11.73
CA HIS A 18 -1.71 -8.20 10.85
C HIS A 18 -0.28 -8.73 10.70
N ILE A 19 0.70 -7.83 10.60
CA ILE A 19 2.10 -8.22 10.51
C ILE A 19 2.55 -8.91 11.81
N ARG A 20 2.16 -8.41 12.98
CA ARG A 20 2.45 -9.06 14.27
C ARG A 20 1.86 -10.45 14.36
N LEU A 21 0.62 -10.64 13.93
CA LEU A 21 0.01 -11.98 13.89
C LEU A 21 0.82 -12.95 13.03
N LEU A 22 1.37 -12.49 11.90
CA LEU A 22 2.25 -13.30 11.05
C LEU A 22 3.60 -13.60 11.74
N GLU A 23 4.19 -12.62 12.42
CA GLU A 23 5.46 -12.76 13.15
C GLU A 23 5.35 -13.73 14.34
N ASP A 24 4.25 -13.65 15.08
CA ASP A 24 3.98 -14.45 16.28
C ASP A 24 3.56 -15.90 15.92
N ASN A 25 3.15 -16.13 14.67
CA ASN A 25 2.80 -17.47 14.22
C ASN A 25 4.05 -18.35 14.10
N HIS A 26 4.09 -19.43 14.89
CA HIS A 26 5.20 -20.39 14.94
C HIS A 26 5.62 -20.96 13.57
N ASN A 27 4.69 -21.12 12.63
CA ASN A 27 4.98 -21.61 11.29
C ASN A 27 5.68 -20.57 10.40
N TYR A 28 5.50 -19.28 10.69
CA TYR A 28 5.95 -18.18 9.83
C TYR A 28 7.00 -17.25 10.47
N ARG A 29 7.36 -17.44 11.75
CA ARG A 29 8.42 -16.68 12.45
C ARG A 29 9.80 -16.69 11.78
N HIS A 30 10.03 -17.62 10.85
CA HIS A 30 11.27 -17.72 10.09
C HIS A 30 11.32 -16.72 8.91
N LEU A 31 10.19 -16.15 8.51
CA LEU A 31 10.13 -15.11 7.49
C LEU A 31 10.89 -13.87 7.94
N ARG A 32 11.32 -13.07 6.97
CA ARG A 32 12.11 -11.85 7.18
C ARG A 32 11.41 -10.70 6.49
N HIS A 33 11.45 -9.53 7.15
CA HIS A 33 10.93 -8.30 6.56
C HIS A 33 11.80 -7.81 5.41
N ASN A 34 11.15 -7.23 4.40
CA ASN A 34 11.86 -6.55 3.31
C ASN A 34 12.54 -5.26 3.76
N LEU A 35 12.05 -4.65 4.84
CA LEU A 35 12.62 -3.46 5.45
C LEU A 35 12.56 -3.62 6.96
N ARG A 36 13.66 -3.36 7.66
CA ARG A 36 13.69 -3.38 9.12
C ARG A 36 12.63 -2.42 9.67
N ASN A 37 11.75 -2.92 10.53
CA ASN A 37 10.62 -2.18 11.11
C ASN A 37 9.61 -1.63 10.06
N GLY A 38 9.56 -2.23 8.87
CA GLY A 38 8.58 -1.90 7.84
C GLY A 38 7.26 -2.64 8.04
N ILE A 39 6.15 -2.02 7.65
CA ILE A 39 4.82 -2.64 7.61
C ILE A 39 4.50 -3.33 6.29
N TYR A 40 5.33 -3.11 5.26
CA TYR A 40 5.11 -3.63 3.93
C TYR A 40 5.77 -5.00 3.76
N THR A 41 5.03 -5.97 3.26
CA THR A 41 5.53 -7.34 3.02
C THR A 41 6.06 -7.55 1.62
N SER A 42 5.98 -6.54 0.76
CA SER A 42 6.43 -6.62 -0.62
C SER A 42 7.13 -5.33 -1.04
N LYS A 43 8.09 -5.47 -1.94
CA LYS A 43 8.91 -4.39 -2.49
C LYS A 43 9.19 -4.70 -3.97
N SER A 44 9.14 -3.68 -4.82
CA SER A 44 9.60 -3.80 -6.21
C SER A 44 10.54 -2.67 -6.59
N ASN A 45 11.59 -3.02 -7.34
CA ASN A 45 12.54 -2.07 -7.92
C ASN A 45 12.22 -1.95 -9.42
N ASN A 46 11.83 -0.76 -9.87
CA ASN A 46 11.70 -0.46 -11.28
C ASN A 46 12.98 0.25 -11.74
N TYR A 47 13.84 -0.49 -12.41
CA TYR A 47 15.21 -0.07 -12.73
C TYR A 47 15.26 1.00 -13.85
N PRO A 48 16.35 1.81 -13.91
CA PRO A 48 16.59 2.77 -14.98
C PRO A 48 16.79 2.07 -16.36
N PRO A 49 16.80 2.81 -17.48
CA PRO A 49 16.76 4.27 -17.60
C PRO A 49 15.35 4.86 -17.63
N ARG A 50 14.31 4.07 -17.90
CA ARG A 50 12.96 4.57 -18.21
C ARG A 50 11.89 3.76 -17.48
N ALA A 51 11.83 3.90 -16.16
CA ALA A 51 10.72 3.34 -15.38
C ALA A 51 9.44 4.15 -15.62
N TYR A 52 8.55 3.64 -16.48
CA TYR A 52 7.19 4.14 -16.67
C TYR A 52 6.18 3.03 -16.90
N THR A 53 4.90 3.34 -16.71
CA THR A 53 3.83 2.34 -16.74
C THR A 53 2.69 2.78 -17.63
N ALA A 54 2.02 1.82 -18.25
CA ALA A 54 0.68 2.06 -18.78
C ALA A 54 -0.32 2.32 -17.63
N PRO A 55 -1.46 2.97 -17.88
CA PRO A 55 -2.54 3.09 -16.90
C PRO A 55 -3.00 1.74 -16.36
N HIS A 56 -2.94 1.53 -15.03
CA HIS A 56 -3.28 0.27 -14.38
C HIS A 56 -3.79 0.47 -12.94
N ARG A 57 -4.15 -0.65 -12.30
CA ARG A 57 -4.38 -0.78 -10.86
C ARG A 57 -3.62 -1.98 -10.33
N ASP A 58 -3.11 -1.88 -9.12
CA ASP A 58 -2.49 -3.01 -8.44
C ASP A 58 -3.57 -3.86 -7.76
N VAL A 59 -4.38 -4.55 -8.56
CA VAL A 59 -5.61 -5.24 -8.10
C VAL A 59 -5.38 -6.33 -7.05
N MET A 60 -4.12 -6.75 -6.85
CA MET A 60 -3.75 -7.75 -5.85
C MET A 60 -3.42 -7.16 -4.48
N ASN A 61 -3.23 -5.84 -4.38
CA ASN A 61 -2.92 -5.16 -3.14
C ASN A 61 -4.16 -5.02 -2.25
N LEU A 62 -3.96 -4.73 -0.96
CA LEU A 62 -5.06 -4.42 -0.06
C LEU A 62 -5.84 -3.22 -0.64
N ALA A 63 -7.15 -3.38 -0.87
CA ALA A 63 -7.96 -2.42 -1.61
C ALA A 63 -7.85 -1.00 -1.03
N PHE A 64 -8.08 -0.86 0.28
CA PHE A 64 -7.96 0.41 1.00
C PHE A 64 -6.56 0.68 1.53
N GLY A 65 -5.60 -0.23 1.31
CA GLY A 65 -4.22 -0.07 1.73
C GLY A 65 -3.47 0.94 0.88
N TRP A 66 -2.56 1.70 1.49
CA TRP A 66 -1.70 2.61 0.72
C TRP A 66 -0.36 1.96 0.38
N CYS A 67 -0.02 2.00 -0.90
CA CYS A 67 1.32 1.66 -1.37
C CYS A 67 2.21 2.89 -1.31
N ALA A 68 3.48 2.70 -0.99
CA ALA A 68 4.48 3.75 -1.05
C ALA A 68 5.26 3.65 -2.36
N VAL A 69 5.33 4.74 -3.10
CA VAL A 69 6.15 4.85 -4.32
C VAL A 69 7.18 5.94 -4.08
N PHE A 70 8.44 5.65 -4.39
CA PHE A 70 9.54 6.59 -4.39
C PHE A 70 10.02 6.81 -5.82
N ALA A 71 10.12 8.08 -6.24
CA ALA A 71 10.74 8.45 -7.50
C ALA A 71 12.26 8.61 -7.32
N LEU A 72 13.03 7.99 -8.22
CA LEU A 72 14.49 7.99 -8.21
C LEU A 72 15.04 8.31 -9.60
N GLY A 73 16.31 8.71 -9.68
CA GLY A 73 16.99 9.07 -10.93
C GLY A 73 17.07 10.59 -11.20
N ASN A 74 17.72 10.96 -12.29
CA ASN A 74 17.96 12.35 -12.70
C ASN A 74 17.10 12.69 -13.92
N PHE A 75 16.04 13.47 -13.72
CA PHE A 75 15.09 13.90 -14.75
C PHE A 75 14.41 15.21 -14.30
N ASP A 76 13.94 15.99 -15.27
CA ASP A 76 13.15 17.19 -15.03
C ASP A 76 11.68 16.83 -14.81
N ALA A 77 11.26 16.92 -13.56
CA ALA A 77 9.90 16.59 -13.13
C ALA A 77 8.84 17.61 -13.55
N THR A 78 9.23 18.73 -14.19
CA THR A 78 8.30 19.70 -14.80
C THR A 78 7.98 19.35 -16.26
N HIS A 79 8.80 18.50 -16.89
CA HIS A 79 8.66 18.11 -18.30
C HIS A 79 8.35 16.62 -18.50
N GLY A 80 8.51 15.78 -17.48
CA GLY A 80 8.27 14.34 -17.59
C GLY A 80 8.26 13.60 -16.26
N GLY A 81 8.03 12.28 -16.31
CA GLY A 81 8.06 11.43 -15.11
C GLY A 81 6.90 11.64 -14.11
N HIS A 82 5.92 12.49 -14.44
CA HIS A 82 4.73 12.77 -13.63
C HIS A 82 3.96 11.50 -13.27
N LEU A 83 3.32 11.52 -12.10
CA LEU A 83 2.30 10.56 -11.71
C LEU A 83 0.93 11.05 -12.14
N VAL A 84 0.15 10.18 -12.80
CA VAL A 84 -1.20 10.47 -13.26
C VAL A 84 -2.17 9.60 -12.48
N ILE A 85 -3.15 10.23 -11.83
CA ILE A 85 -4.29 9.56 -11.18
C ILE A 85 -5.52 9.79 -12.05
N HIS A 86 -5.79 8.83 -12.94
CA HIS A 86 -6.77 8.97 -14.03
C HIS A 86 -8.19 9.18 -13.52
N ASN A 87 -8.62 8.45 -12.48
CA ASN A 87 -9.97 8.58 -11.93
C ASN A 87 -10.24 9.97 -11.34
N LEU A 88 -9.20 10.61 -10.81
CA LEU A 88 -9.30 11.95 -10.21
C LEU A 88 -8.97 13.06 -11.21
N ARG A 89 -8.50 12.71 -12.42
CA ARG A 89 -8.00 13.66 -13.44
C ARG A 89 -6.90 14.59 -12.89
N ILE A 90 -6.04 14.03 -12.04
CA ILE A 90 -4.92 14.74 -11.42
C ILE A 90 -3.62 14.26 -12.05
N THR A 91 -2.76 15.20 -12.40
CA THR A 91 -1.36 14.97 -12.77
C THR A 91 -0.49 15.64 -11.71
N ILE A 92 0.50 14.91 -11.20
CA ILE A 92 1.37 15.33 -10.11
C ILE A 92 2.80 15.31 -10.65
N GLU A 93 3.47 16.47 -10.61
CA GLU A 93 4.92 16.52 -10.76
C GLU A 93 5.55 15.69 -9.63
N PHE A 94 6.28 14.64 -10.00
CA PHE A 94 6.74 13.63 -9.06
C PHE A 94 8.27 13.54 -9.09
N PRO A 95 8.98 14.48 -8.42
CA PRO A 95 10.41 14.68 -8.58
C PRO A 95 11.26 13.59 -7.93
N HIS A 96 12.55 13.57 -8.27
CA HIS A 96 13.54 12.75 -7.60
C HIS A 96 13.45 12.89 -6.07
N ALA A 97 13.63 11.77 -5.36
CA ALA A 97 13.61 11.66 -3.90
C ALA A 97 12.26 12.02 -3.24
N SER A 98 11.19 12.19 -4.03
CA SER A 98 9.84 12.31 -3.50
C SER A 98 9.19 10.95 -3.24
N CYS A 99 8.23 10.94 -2.32
CA CYS A 99 7.43 9.77 -1.98
C CYS A 99 5.96 10.13 -2.03
N ILE A 100 5.14 9.19 -2.50
CA ILE A 100 3.69 9.29 -2.41
C ILE A 100 3.10 8.00 -1.85
N LEU A 101 2.09 8.17 -0.99
CA LEU A 101 1.24 7.10 -0.48
C LEU A 101 -0.08 7.16 -1.24
N LEU A 102 -0.49 6.06 -1.86
CA LEU A 102 -1.76 6.00 -2.60
C LEU A 102 -2.45 4.64 -2.49
N PRO A 103 -3.80 4.59 -2.49
CA PRO A 103 -4.56 3.35 -2.61
C PRO A 103 -4.51 2.81 -4.04
N SER A 104 -3.39 2.18 -4.40
CA SER A 104 -3.05 1.79 -5.76
C SER A 104 -3.93 0.68 -6.35
N SER A 105 -4.63 -0.09 -5.50
CA SER A 105 -5.62 -1.07 -5.93
C SER A 105 -6.96 -0.45 -6.35
N ILE A 106 -7.28 0.75 -5.86
CA ILE A 106 -8.53 1.46 -6.20
C ILE A 106 -8.29 2.47 -7.31
N LEU A 107 -7.22 3.25 -7.20
CA LEU A 107 -6.91 4.33 -8.13
C LEU A 107 -6.25 3.82 -9.40
N TRP A 108 -6.84 4.12 -10.54
CA TRP A 108 -6.24 3.93 -11.84
C TRP A 108 -5.11 4.94 -12.01
N HIS A 109 -3.88 4.45 -12.12
CA HIS A 109 -2.69 5.30 -12.09
C HIS A 109 -1.64 4.85 -13.10
N SER A 110 -0.75 5.77 -13.44
CA SER A 110 0.44 5.52 -14.24
C SER A 110 1.48 6.58 -13.98
N ASN A 111 2.73 6.35 -14.33
CA ASN A 111 3.67 7.45 -14.52
C ASN A 111 4.04 7.60 -15.99
N VAL A 112 4.26 8.84 -16.43
CA VAL A 112 4.56 9.16 -17.83
C VAL A 112 6.06 9.02 -18.14
N PRO A 113 6.43 8.89 -19.42
CA PRO A 113 7.83 8.91 -19.83
C PRO A 113 8.58 10.17 -19.42
N ILE A 114 9.91 10.08 -19.45
CA ILE A 114 10.86 11.17 -19.27
C ILE A 114 11.48 11.55 -20.63
N ALA A 115 12.18 12.67 -20.71
CA ALA A 115 12.85 13.11 -21.93
C ALA A 115 14.06 12.21 -22.29
N SER A 116 14.51 12.32 -23.54
CA SER A 116 15.68 11.58 -24.01
C SER A 116 16.94 12.02 -23.25
N GLY A 117 17.77 11.06 -22.83
CA GLY A 117 18.98 11.31 -22.05
C GLY A 117 18.78 11.39 -20.53
N GLU A 118 17.53 11.46 -20.07
CA GLU A 118 17.19 11.42 -18.65
C GLU A 118 17.14 9.99 -18.10
N GLN A 119 17.16 9.86 -16.78
CA GLN A 119 17.06 8.57 -16.10
C GLN A 119 16.03 8.60 -14.98
N ARG A 120 15.10 7.65 -15.00
CA ARG A 120 14.11 7.45 -13.94
C ARG A 120 14.05 6.00 -13.53
N ALA A 121 14.07 5.80 -12.22
CA ALA A 121 13.79 4.56 -11.54
C ALA A 121 12.67 4.80 -10.51
N SER A 122 12.09 3.73 -9.98
CA SER A 122 11.23 3.85 -8.80
C SER A 122 11.38 2.66 -7.87
N LEU A 123 11.10 2.91 -6.60
CA LEU A 123 11.06 1.91 -5.56
C LEU A 123 9.66 1.91 -4.97
N THR A 124 9.00 0.75 -4.98
CA THR A 124 7.64 0.62 -4.45
C THR A 124 7.59 -0.33 -3.26
N PHE A 125 6.70 -0.05 -2.31
CA PHE A 125 6.38 -0.90 -1.18
C PHE A 125 4.87 -1.07 -1.07
N TYR A 126 4.45 -2.30 -0.88
CA TYR A 126 3.04 -2.68 -0.88
C TYR A 126 2.83 -3.97 -0.08
N THR A 127 1.57 -4.30 0.19
CA THR A 127 1.19 -5.56 0.83
C THR A 127 -0.01 -6.15 0.08
N PRO A 128 0.08 -7.40 -0.42
CA PRO A 128 -1.03 -8.06 -1.09
C PRO A 128 -2.25 -8.20 -0.16
N GLY A 129 -3.44 -7.90 -0.68
CA GLY A 129 -4.70 -8.08 0.05
C GLY A 129 -4.97 -9.54 0.42
N GLY A 130 -4.43 -10.47 -0.37
CA GLY A 130 -4.49 -11.91 -0.09
C GLY A 130 -3.81 -12.30 1.22
N LEU A 131 -2.75 -11.59 1.64
CA LEU A 131 -2.07 -11.87 2.91
C LEU A 131 -2.95 -11.50 4.10
N PHE A 132 -3.60 -10.34 4.06
CA PHE A 132 -4.56 -9.94 5.09
C PHE A 132 -5.69 -10.97 5.22
N ARG A 133 -6.29 -11.37 4.09
CA ARG A 133 -7.34 -12.42 4.08
C ARG A 133 -6.84 -13.75 4.64
N PHE A 134 -5.59 -14.12 4.35
CA PHE A 134 -5.01 -15.35 4.86
C PHE A 134 -4.87 -15.31 6.39
N ILE A 135 -4.38 -14.20 6.94
CA ILE A 135 -4.27 -13.98 8.39
C ILE A 135 -5.66 -13.96 9.05
N ASP A 136 -6.61 -13.23 8.47
CA ASP A 136 -7.99 -13.15 8.95
C ASP A 136 -8.70 -14.51 8.96
N ASN A 137 -8.35 -15.37 8.00
CA ASN A 137 -8.83 -16.75 7.91
C ASN A 137 -8.04 -17.70 8.84
N HIS A 138 -7.40 -17.21 9.89
CA HIS A 138 -6.59 -18.02 10.80
C HIS A 138 -5.50 -18.83 10.10
N PHE A 139 -4.86 -18.24 9.08
CA PHE A 139 -3.80 -18.86 8.27
C PHE A 139 -4.28 -20.06 7.43
N PHE A 140 -5.55 -20.05 7.02
CA PHE A 140 -6.08 -20.95 5.98
C PHE A 140 -6.30 -20.21 4.66
N VAL A 141 -5.94 -20.85 3.54
CA VAL A 141 -6.44 -20.40 2.24
C VAL A 141 -7.94 -20.68 2.16
N GLU A 142 -8.69 -19.88 1.41
CA GLU A 142 -10.16 -19.90 1.47
C GLU A 142 -10.77 -21.28 1.22
N LYS A 143 -10.23 -22.04 0.25
CA LYS A 143 -10.71 -23.39 -0.06
C LYS A 143 -10.47 -24.40 1.05
N GLU A 144 -9.43 -24.21 1.85
CA GLU A 144 -9.13 -25.10 2.98
C GLU A 144 -10.05 -24.76 4.16
N LEU A 145 -10.24 -23.46 4.44
CA LEU A 145 -11.15 -23.01 5.48
C LEU A 145 -12.59 -23.45 5.20
N GLU A 146 -13.04 -23.34 3.95
CA GLU A 146 -14.38 -23.78 3.55
C GLU A 146 -14.60 -25.28 3.82
N LYS A 147 -13.59 -26.10 3.52
CA LYS A 147 -13.64 -27.55 3.72
C LYS A 147 -13.55 -27.95 5.18
N ALA A 148 -12.64 -27.35 5.93
CA ALA A 148 -12.35 -27.73 7.31
C ALA A 148 -13.33 -27.10 8.32
N HIS A 149 -13.78 -25.86 8.06
CA HIS A 149 -14.53 -25.03 9.00
C HIS A 149 -15.64 -24.23 8.30
N SER A 150 -16.58 -24.94 7.65
CA SER A 150 -17.58 -24.31 6.75
C SER A 150 -18.45 -23.22 7.40
N ASP A 151 -18.83 -23.36 8.68
CA ASP A 151 -19.64 -22.35 9.38
C ASP A 151 -18.84 -21.08 9.67
N GLU A 152 -17.59 -21.23 10.10
CA GLU A 152 -16.67 -20.12 10.28
C GLU A 152 -16.37 -19.42 8.96
N TRP A 153 -16.14 -20.20 7.89
CA TRP A 153 -15.99 -19.65 6.55
C TRP A 153 -17.20 -18.80 6.17
N ARG A 154 -18.43 -19.30 6.36
CA ARG A 154 -19.66 -18.53 6.06
C ARG A 154 -19.76 -17.24 6.88
N ARG A 155 -19.38 -17.27 8.16
CA ARG A 155 -19.33 -16.08 9.03
C ARG A 155 -18.34 -15.05 8.48
N LEU A 156 -17.10 -15.47 8.21
CA LEU A 156 -16.04 -14.59 7.71
C LEU A 156 -16.36 -14.05 6.31
N GLN A 157 -17.04 -14.79 5.45
CA GLN A 157 -17.49 -14.27 4.15
C GLN A 157 -18.53 -13.14 4.28
N LYS A 158 -19.43 -13.21 5.26
CA LYS A 158 -20.37 -12.11 5.55
C LYS A 158 -19.62 -10.86 6.02
N GLU A 159 -18.70 -11.02 6.96
CA GLU A 159 -17.86 -9.92 7.45
C GLU A 159 -17.01 -9.30 6.32
N LYS A 160 -16.49 -10.13 5.40
CA LYS A 160 -15.74 -9.67 4.21
C LYS A 160 -16.56 -8.75 3.30
N ILE A 161 -17.86 -9.02 3.13
CA ILE A 161 -18.77 -8.20 2.33
C ILE A 161 -18.95 -6.83 2.99
N GLU A 162 -19.08 -6.82 4.31
CA GLU A 162 -19.23 -5.60 5.11
C GLU A 162 -17.95 -4.76 5.16
N ARG A 163 -16.76 -5.29 4.84
CA ARG A 163 -15.50 -4.51 4.84
C ARG A 163 -15.51 -3.25 4.02
N LYS A 164 -16.33 -3.19 2.98
CA LYS A 164 -16.48 -1.98 2.18
C LYS A 164 -17.07 -0.82 2.97
N SER A 165 -17.89 -1.08 3.99
CA SER A 165 -18.56 -0.03 4.77
C SER A 165 -17.59 0.72 5.68
N TYR A 166 -16.58 0.03 6.23
CA TYR A 166 -15.62 0.62 7.16
C TYR A 166 -14.23 0.88 6.57
N ALA A 167 -14.00 0.57 5.29
CA ALA A 167 -12.72 0.84 4.64
C ALA A 167 -12.29 2.31 4.71
N TYR A 168 -13.27 3.22 4.68
CA TYR A 168 -13.05 4.67 4.81
C TYR A 168 -12.65 5.07 6.24
N ASP A 169 -13.06 4.33 7.26
CA ASP A 169 -12.77 4.62 8.67
C ASP A 169 -11.29 4.42 9.02
N PHE A 170 -10.53 3.75 8.14
CA PHE A 170 -9.09 3.65 8.28
C PHE A 170 -8.34 4.91 7.84
N TYR A 171 -8.99 5.80 7.08
CA TYR A 171 -8.40 7.06 6.65
C TYR A 171 -8.76 8.16 7.65
N SER A 172 -7.79 9.03 7.92
CA SER A 172 -8.09 10.23 8.68
C SER A 172 -8.79 11.26 7.81
N THR A 173 -9.77 11.92 8.40
CA THR A 173 -10.33 13.16 7.89
C THR A 173 -9.29 14.26 7.95
N VAL A 174 -9.46 15.30 7.12
CA VAL A 174 -8.61 16.50 7.17
C VAL A 174 -8.66 17.13 8.56
N GLN A 175 -9.83 17.14 9.21
CA GLN A 175 -10.00 17.69 10.54
C GLN A 175 -9.17 16.94 11.59
N GLU A 176 -9.19 15.61 11.58
CA GLU A 176 -8.37 14.80 12.47
C GLU A 176 -6.88 15.10 12.28
N ILE A 177 -6.41 15.20 11.02
CA ILE A 177 -5.01 15.50 10.70
C ILE A 177 -4.58 16.88 11.24
N VAL A 178 -5.39 17.92 11.04
CA VAL A 178 -5.04 19.29 11.48
C VAL A 178 -5.26 19.53 12.97
N SER A 179 -6.13 18.74 13.61
CA SER A 179 -6.42 18.84 15.05
C SER A 179 -5.43 18.07 15.92
N CYS A 180 -4.67 17.14 15.34
CA CYS A 180 -3.54 16.52 16.02
C CYS A 180 -2.48 17.58 16.28
N ASP A 181 -2.32 17.99 17.54
CA ASP A 181 -1.15 18.74 17.98
C ASP A 181 0.09 17.97 17.53
N CYS A 182 0.85 18.55 16.60
CA CYS A 182 2.12 17.99 16.16
C CYS A 182 2.97 17.79 17.42
N PRO A 183 3.40 16.55 17.77
CA PRO A 183 4.32 16.38 18.88
C PRO A 183 5.53 17.24 18.53
N SER A 184 5.77 18.28 19.32
CA SER A 184 6.92 19.16 19.17
C SER A 184 8.15 18.26 19.00
N VAL A 185 8.75 18.32 17.81
CA VAL A 185 10.01 17.62 17.51
C VAL A 185 11.00 18.10 18.57
N LYS A 186 11.31 17.23 19.53
CA LYS A 186 12.42 17.42 20.46
C LYS A 186 13.69 16.86 19.84
#